data_AF-A0A7W7UC51-F1
#
_entry.id   AF-A0A7W7UC51-F1
#
_cell.length_a   1.000
_cell.length_b   1.000
_cell.length_c   1.000
_cell.angle_alpha   90.00
_cell.angle_beta   90.00
_cell.angle_gamma   90.00
#
_symmetry.space_group_name_H-M   'P 1'
#
loop_
_entity.id
_entity.type
_entity.pdbx_description
1 polymer ?
#
loop_
_entity_poly.entity_id
_entity_poly.type
_entity_poly.pdbx_seq_one_letter_code
_entity_poly.pdbx_strand_id
1 'polypeptide(L)'
;MTVRLTPERLTEIRAGQHSYRTTEQLDRDIRDLLAEREQLLAEVARGKDTASCGESTPAPHRAGHAEVRFTAYGLVPLIGPVVEDLEPDYYGHVHRQLGGWLPDTWSGEHLHGTEHMEFAHVPGLVMPTDTNVQVHTKTSRDGSRYMAIQWRRERPSTAQHFGTLGRTA
;
A
#
# COMPACT_ATOMS: atom_id res chain seq x y z
N MET A 1 -22.96 -4.74 -28.60
CA MET A 1 -23.38 -3.47 -27.95
C MET A 1 -22.82 -3.47 -26.54
N THR A 2 -21.81 -2.65 -26.29
CA THR A 2 -21.00 -2.63 -25.06
C THR A 2 -21.70 -1.77 -24.02
N VAL A 3 -22.26 -2.39 -22.97
CA VAL A 3 -22.84 -1.67 -21.83
C VAL A 3 -21.72 -1.37 -20.85
N ARG A 4 -21.19 -0.14 -20.91
CA ARG A 4 -20.18 0.34 -19.96
C ARG A 4 -20.81 0.44 -18.57
N LEU A 5 -20.13 -0.12 -17.56
CA LEU A 5 -20.52 -0.04 -16.15
C LEU A 5 -20.37 1.40 -15.65
N THR A 6 -21.47 2.14 -15.63
CA THR A 6 -21.57 3.45 -15.00
C THR A 6 -21.70 3.31 -13.47
N PRO A 7 -21.37 4.35 -12.69
CA PRO A 7 -21.59 4.35 -11.23
C PRO A 7 -23.04 4.03 -10.86
N GLU A 8 -23.97 4.42 -11.72
CA GLU A 8 -25.41 4.15 -11.62
C GLU A 8 -25.71 2.65 -11.69
N ARG A 9 -25.06 1.91 -12.61
CA ARG A 9 -25.15 0.43 -12.71
C ARG A 9 -24.56 -0.26 -11.48
N LEU A 10 -23.50 0.29 -10.89
CA LEU A 10 -22.93 -0.24 -9.64
C LEU A 10 -23.87 -0.03 -8.45
N THR A 11 -24.56 1.11 -8.36
CA THR A 11 -25.61 1.32 -7.36
C THR A 11 -26.82 0.43 -7.58
N GLU A 12 -27.18 0.14 -8.83
CA GLU A 12 -28.26 -0.78 -9.19
C GLU A 12 -27.92 -2.23 -8.81
N ILE A 13 -26.68 -2.68 -9.04
CA ILE A 13 -26.16 -3.99 -8.60
C ILE A 13 -26.13 -4.07 -7.06
N ARG A 14 -25.71 -3.00 -6.38
CA ARG A 14 -25.74 -2.94 -4.90
C ARG A 14 -27.17 -2.97 -4.35
N ALA A 15 -28.11 -2.28 -5.00
CA ALA A 15 -29.53 -2.34 -4.65
C ALA A 15 -30.16 -3.72 -4.96
N GLY A 16 -29.64 -4.41 -5.99
CA GLY A 16 -30.02 -5.76 -6.40
C GLY A 16 -29.57 -6.88 -5.44
N GLN A 17 -28.76 -6.60 -4.42
CA GLN A 17 -28.36 -7.59 -3.39
C GLN A 17 -29.55 -8.15 -2.59
N HIS A 18 -30.73 -7.50 -2.63
CA HIS A 18 -31.98 -8.03 -2.08
C HIS A 18 -32.94 -8.65 -3.12
N SER A 19 -32.52 -8.77 -4.39
CA SER A 19 -33.37 -9.18 -5.52
C SER A 19 -32.86 -10.40 -6.28
N TYR A 20 -31.82 -11.09 -5.81
CA TYR A 20 -31.41 -12.38 -6.38
C TYR A 20 -32.48 -13.43 -6.06
N ARG A 21 -33.29 -13.81 -7.06
CA ARG A 21 -34.37 -14.79 -6.86
C ARG A 21 -33.88 -16.24 -6.84
N THR A 22 -32.70 -16.55 -7.39
CA THR A 22 -32.14 -17.90 -7.41
C THR A 22 -30.60 -17.91 -7.36
N THR A 23 -30.02 -18.96 -6.77
CA THR A 23 -28.56 -19.18 -6.66
C THR A 23 -27.90 -19.33 -8.04
N GLU A 24 -28.61 -19.90 -9.01
CA GLU A 24 -28.11 -20.06 -10.38
C GLU A 24 -27.83 -18.73 -11.11
N GLN A 25 -28.53 -17.66 -10.71
CA GLN A 25 -28.30 -16.33 -11.26
C GLN A 25 -27.01 -15.72 -10.70
N LEU A 26 -26.73 -15.94 -9.42
CA LEU A 26 -25.46 -15.58 -8.79
C LEU A 26 -24.28 -16.37 -9.40
N ASP A 27 -24.45 -17.67 -9.64
CA ASP A 27 -23.40 -18.51 -10.25
C ASP A 27 -23.09 -18.15 -11.71
N ARG A 28 -24.05 -17.55 -12.42
CA ARG A 28 -23.83 -17.00 -13.76
C ARG A 28 -23.06 -15.69 -13.67
N ASP A 29 -23.51 -14.77 -12.84
CA ASP A 29 -22.87 -13.46 -12.66
C ASP A 29 -21.43 -13.61 -12.13
N ILE A 30 -21.17 -14.55 -11.23
CA ILE A 30 -19.81 -14.85 -10.73
C ILE A 30 -18.90 -15.33 -11.87
N ARG A 31 -19.39 -16.19 -12.76
CA ARG A 31 -18.61 -16.68 -13.90
C ARG A 31 -18.30 -15.55 -14.89
N ASP A 32 -19.28 -14.69 -15.16
CA ASP A 32 -19.11 -13.56 -16.06
C ASP A 32 -18.09 -12.56 -15.48
N LEU A 33 -18.15 -12.25 -14.18
CA LEU A 33 -17.18 -11.40 -13.50
C LEU A 33 -15.75 -11.98 -13.48
N LEU A 34 -15.61 -13.30 -13.35
CA LEU A 34 -14.31 -13.96 -13.40
C LEU A 34 -13.71 -13.92 -14.82
N ALA A 35 -14.52 -14.08 -15.86
CA ALA A 35 -14.08 -13.97 -17.25
C ALA A 35 -13.64 -12.53 -17.59
N GLU A 36 -14.37 -11.52 -17.11
CA GLU A 36 -13.99 -10.11 -17.28
C GLU A 36 -12.68 -9.78 -16.56
N ARG A 37 -12.45 -10.33 -15.35
CA ARG A 37 -11.18 -10.17 -14.63
C ARG A 37 -10.00 -10.73 -15.41
N GLU A 38 -10.16 -11.91 -16.00
CA GLU A 38 -9.11 -12.56 -16.79
C GLU A 38 -8.78 -11.73 -18.04
N GLN A 39 -9.80 -11.20 -18.72
CA GLN A 39 -9.61 -10.32 -19.87
C GLN A 39 -8.89 -9.00 -19.50
N LEU A 40 -9.27 -8.38 -18.37
CA LEU A 40 -8.58 -7.17 -17.88
C LEU A 40 -7.13 -7.44 -17.50
N LEU A 41 -6.82 -8.59 -16.90
CA LEU A 41 -5.45 -8.99 -16.60
C LEU A 41 -4.63 -9.22 -17.89
N ALA A 42 -5.24 -9.79 -18.92
CA ALA A 42 -4.60 -9.98 -20.22
C ALA A 42 -4.35 -8.63 -20.94
N GLU A 43 -5.27 -7.67 -20.84
CA GLU A 43 -5.09 -6.31 -21.37
C GLU A 43 -3.99 -5.54 -20.63
N VAL A 44 -3.89 -5.68 -19.30
CA VAL A 44 -2.79 -5.10 -18.50
C VAL A 44 -1.45 -5.74 -18.86
N ALA A 45 -1.41 -7.05 -19.10
CA ALA A 45 -0.19 -7.72 -19.57
C ALA A 45 0.24 -7.20 -20.95
N ARG A 46 -0.70 -7.03 -21.90
CA ARG A 46 -0.43 -6.47 -23.23
C ARG A 46 0.00 -5.00 -23.20
N GLY A 47 -0.53 -4.21 -22.28
CA GLY A 47 -0.15 -2.81 -22.08
C GLY A 47 1.25 -2.62 -21.46
N LYS A 48 1.82 -3.68 -20.86
CA LYS A 48 3.16 -3.66 -20.26
C LYS A 48 4.29 -3.78 -21.29
N ASP A 49 4.01 -4.36 -22.46
CA ASP A 49 5.02 -4.61 -23.50
C ASP A 49 5.37 -3.37 -24.33
N THR A 50 4.60 -2.27 -24.23
CA THR A 50 4.85 -1.02 -24.96
C THR A 50 5.52 0.08 -24.14
N ALA A 51 5.72 -0.13 -22.83
CA ALA A 51 6.34 0.84 -21.93
C ALA A 51 7.75 0.38 -21.50
N SER A 52 8.67 0.31 -22.46
CA SER A 52 10.11 0.25 -22.19
C SER A 52 10.68 1.68 -22.23
N CYS A 53 11.52 2.00 -21.24
CA CYS A 53 12.20 3.27 -20.95
C CYS A 53 11.40 4.37 -20.24
N GLY A 54 11.32 4.25 -18.91
CA GLY A 54 11.13 5.35 -17.97
C GLY A 54 11.36 4.82 -16.56
N GLU A 55 12.20 5.48 -15.77
CA GLU A 55 12.50 5.11 -14.37
C GLU A 55 11.22 4.73 -13.61
N SER A 56 11.06 3.44 -13.33
CA SER A 56 9.88 2.91 -12.63
C SER A 56 9.87 3.43 -11.20
N THR A 57 9.03 4.43 -10.92
CA THR A 57 8.53 4.65 -9.56
C THR A 57 7.93 3.31 -9.10
N PRO A 58 8.45 2.68 -8.04
CA PRO A 58 7.93 1.38 -7.60
C PRO A 58 6.46 1.57 -7.20
N ALA A 59 5.57 0.72 -7.74
CA ALA A 59 4.16 0.75 -7.40
C ALA A 59 3.98 0.57 -5.87
N PRO A 60 2.97 1.24 -5.26
CA PRO A 60 2.78 1.19 -3.82
C PRO A 60 2.46 -0.24 -3.38
N HIS A 61 3.17 -0.72 -2.36
CA HIS A 61 2.91 -2.03 -1.77
C HIS A 61 1.66 -1.94 -0.89
N ARG A 62 0.73 -2.89 -1.05
CA ARG A 62 -0.52 -2.94 -0.27
C ARG A 62 -0.63 -4.28 0.44
N ALA A 63 -0.86 -4.24 1.74
CA ALA A 63 -1.18 -5.43 2.54
C ALA A 63 -2.53 -5.25 3.25
N GLY A 64 -3.08 -6.35 3.79
CA GLY A 64 -4.37 -6.30 4.52
C GLY A 64 -4.24 -5.70 5.93
N HIS A 65 -3.10 -5.95 6.59
CA HIS A 65 -2.79 -5.48 7.94
C HIS A 65 -1.29 -5.22 8.07
N ALA A 66 -0.92 -4.32 8.97
CA ALA A 66 0.45 -4.12 9.42
C ALA A 66 0.46 -3.86 10.92
N GLU A 67 1.59 -4.15 11.55
CA GLU A 67 1.82 -3.89 12.97
C GLU A 67 3.06 -3.04 13.12
N VAL A 68 2.96 -1.92 13.82
CA VAL A 68 4.09 -1.04 14.11
C VAL A 68 4.26 -0.92 15.60
N ARG A 69 5.49 -1.10 16.08
CA ARG A 69 5.80 -0.90 17.50
C ARG A 69 6.62 0.36 17.69
N PHE A 70 6.09 1.27 18.50
CA PHE A 70 6.78 2.48 18.95
C PHE A 70 7.22 2.30 20.40
N THR A 71 8.34 2.90 20.76
CA THR A 71 8.84 2.84 22.15
C THR A 71 7.90 3.51 23.14
N ALA A 72 7.30 4.64 22.78
CA ALA A 72 6.43 5.40 23.68
C ALA A 72 4.99 4.85 23.76
N TYR A 73 4.52 4.14 22.72
CA TYR A 73 3.09 3.80 22.55
C TYR A 73 2.81 2.31 22.41
N GLY A 74 3.86 1.49 22.36
CA GLY A 74 3.74 0.06 22.16
C GLY A 74 3.25 -0.29 20.76
N LEU A 75 2.47 -1.36 20.66
CA LEU A 75 2.04 -1.95 19.40
C LEU A 75 0.80 -1.23 18.83
N VAL A 76 0.92 -0.77 17.60
CA VAL A 76 -0.10 -0.07 16.84
C VAL A 76 -0.46 -0.89 15.60
N PRO A 77 -1.69 -1.44 15.53
CA PRO A 77 -2.18 -2.11 14.34
C PRO A 77 -2.67 -1.09 13.29
N LEU A 78 -2.36 -1.36 12.02
CA LEU A 78 -2.80 -0.59 10.85
C LEU A 78 -3.62 -1.47 9.90
N ILE A 79 -4.77 -0.96 9.47
CA ILE A 79 -5.71 -1.58 8.53
C ILE A 79 -5.49 -1.00 7.13
N GLY A 80 -5.42 -1.88 6.13
CA GLY A 80 -5.15 -1.49 4.74
C GLY A 80 -3.84 -0.70 4.58
N PRO A 81 -2.71 -1.17 5.13
CA PRO A 81 -1.44 -0.49 5.00
C PRO A 81 -1.02 -0.32 3.54
N VAL A 82 -0.53 0.87 3.23
CA VAL A 82 0.05 1.23 1.96
C VAL A 82 1.46 1.73 2.21
N VAL A 83 2.44 1.17 1.50
CA VAL A 83 3.81 1.66 1.52
C VAL A 83 4.14 2.28 0.17
N GLU A 84 4.57 3.53 0.20
CA GLU A 84 4.90 4.31 -0.99
C GLU A 84 6.19 5.11 -0.79
N ASP A 85 6.95 5.29 -1.87
CA ASP A 85 8.08 6.21 -1.91
C ASP A 85 7.54 7.62 -2.20
N LEU A 86 7.90 8.57 -1.35
CA LEU A 86 7.53 9.97 -1.51
C LEU A 86 8.48 10.67 -2.49
N GLU A 87 8.02 11.79 -3.06
CA GLU A 87 8.87 12.66 -3.86
C GLU A 87 10.09 13.13 -3.05
N PRO A 88 11.27 13.28 -3.69
CA PRO A 88 12.44 13.83 -3.02
C PRO A 88 12.13 15.20 -2.42
N ASP A 89 12.60 15.45 -1.20
CA ASP A 89 12.48 16.77 -0.60
C ASP A 89 13.36 17.81 -1.33
N TYR A 90 13.29 19.07 -0.89
CA TYR A 90 14.12 20.16 -1.43
C TYR A 90 15.63 19.86 -1.39
N TYR A 91 16.07 18.97 -0.51
CA TYR A 91 17.47 18.55 -0.34
C TYR A 91 17.80 17.23 -1.09
N GLY A 92 16.87 16.71 -1.89
CA GLY A 92 17.02 15.47 -2.65
C GLY A 92 16.99 14.22 -1.78
N HIS A 93 16.43 14.27 -0.57
CA HIS A 93 16.22 13.11 0.27
C HIS A 93 14.90 12.41 -0.10
N VAL A 94 15.03 11.14 -0.49
CA VAL A 94 13.88 10.28 -0.75
C VAL A 94 13.38 9.74 0.59
N HIS A 95 12.09 9.90 0.83
CA HIS A 95 11.41 9.38 2.00
C HIS A 95 10.49 8.23 1.59
N ARG A 96 10.22 7.32 2.53
CA ARG A 96 9.22 6.29 2.37
C ARG A 96 8.16 6.48 3.44
N GLN A 97 6.91 6.25 3.07
CA GLN A 97 5.76 6.39 3.94
C GLN A 97 5.05 5.03 4.07
N LEU A 98 4.78 4.62 5.30
CA LEU A 98 3.79 3.60 5.63
C LEU A 98 2.55 4.33 6.14
N GLY A 99 1.47 4.24 5.39
CA GLY A 99 0.17 4.80 5.76
C GLY A 99 -0.85 3.72 6.02
N GLY A 100 -1.75 3.91 6.97
CA GLY A 100 -2.82 2.95 7.27
C GLY A 100 -3.89 3.52 8.20
N TRP A 101 -5.05 2.87 8.21
CA TRP A 101 -6.15 3.24 9.10
C TRP A 101 -5.97 2.60 10.47
N LEU A 102 -6.20 3.37 11.53
CA LEU A 102 -6.26 2.87 12.89
C LEU A 102 -7.62 2.22 13.14
N PRO A 103 -7.69 1.10 13.89
CA PRO A 103 -8.97 0.54 14.29
C PRO A 103 -9.69 1.48 15.26
N ASP A 104 -11.03 1.44 15.25
CA ASP A 104 -11.87 2.24 16.14
C ASP A 104 -11.59 1.98 17.62
N THR A 105 -11.15 0.76 17.94
CA THR A 105 -10.80 0.33 19.31
C THR A 105 -9.47 0.87 19.81
N TRP A 106 -8.65 1.49 18.94
CA TRP A 106 -7.35 2.02 19.35
C TRP A 106 -7.51 3.32 20.13
N SER A 107 -7.09 3.36 21.38
CA SER A 107 -7.29 4.50 22.29
C SER A 107 -6.06 5.40 22.45
N GLY A 108 -5.01 5.22 21.64
CA GLY A 108 -3.80 6.03 21.74
C GLY A 108 -4.06 7.50 21.44
N GLU A 109 -3.39 8.36 22.20
CA GLU A 109 -3.40 9.81 21.98
C GLU A 109 -2.80 10.13 20.60
N HIS A 110 -3.23 11.22 19.97
CA HIS A 110 -2.93 11.56 18.58
C HIS A 110 -1.43 11.60 18.31
N LEU A 111 -0.89 10.51 17.75
CA LEU A 111 0.53 10.40 17.44
C LEU A 111 0.92 11.46 16.42
N HIS A 112 1.77 12.37 16.84
CA HIS A 112 2.25 13.46 16.01
C HIS A 112 3.68 13.84 16.39
N GLY A 113 4.55 13.94 15.39
CA GLY A 113 5.93 14.38 15.56
C GLY A 113 6.93 13.25 15.36
N THR A 114 8.11 13.41 15.95
CA THR A 114 9.22 12.46 15.79
C THR A 114 9.13 11.38 16.85
N GLU A 115 9.01 10.13 16.41
CA GLU A 115 8.91 8.96 17.27
C GLU A 115 10.01 7.95 16.98
N HIS A 116 10.33 7.12 17.97
CA HIS A 116 11.22 5.98 17.80
C HIS A 116 10.41 4.72 17.48
N MET A 117 10.66 4.15 16.30
CA MET A 117 10.05 2.91 15.84
C MET A 117 11.01 1.75 16.07
N GLU A 118 10.61 0.81 16.92
CA GLU A 118 11.38 -0.41 17.21
C GLU A 118 11.31 -1.36 16.00
N PHE A 119 10.09 -1.62 15.52
CA PHE A 119 9.89 -2.39 14.30
C PHE A 119 8.56 -2.05 13.62
N ALA A 120 8.49 -2.35 12.33
CA ALA A 120 7.24 -2.46 11.60
C ALA A 120 7.19 -3.81 10.88
N HIS A 121 6.04 -4.47 10.95
CA HIS A 121 5.76 -5.70 10.22
C HIS A 121 4.68 -5.41 9.18
N VAL A 122 5.08 -5.47 7.91
CA VAL A 122 4.19 -5.38 6.76
C VAL A 122 4.37 -6.67 5.95
N PRO A 123 3.33 -7.50 5.79
CA PRO A 123 3.45 -8.76 5.05
C PRO A 123 4.04 -8.55 3.65
N GLY A 124 5.10 -9.31 3.34
CA GLY A 124 5.76 -9.27 2.03
C GLY A 124 6.72 -8.09 1.81
N LEU A 125 7.00 -7.27 2.83
CA LEU A 125 7.93 -6.14 2.72
C LEU A 125 8.90 -6.09 3.89
N VAL A 126 10.18 -5.87 3.57
CA VAL A 126 11.20 -5.58 4.58
C VAL A 126 11.07 -4.12 5.01
N MET A 127 10.83 -3.92 6.30
CA MET A 127 10.67 -2.62 6.92
C MET A 127 11.94 -2.26 7.71
N PRO A 128 12.25 -0.96 7.89
CA PRO A 128 13.32 -0.57 8.79
C PRO A 128 12.94 -0.90 10.25
N THR A 129 13.96 -1.11 11.07
CA THR A 129 13.87 -1.32 12.53
C THR A 129 14.76 -0.30 13.24
N ASP A 130 14.48 -0.05 14.51
CA ASP A 130 15.27 0.81 15.39
C ASP A 130 15.60 2.18 14.79
N THR A 131 14.58 2.87 14.25
CA THR A 131 14.76 4.12 13.51
C THR A 131 13.82 5.22 13.98
N ASN A 132 14.25 6.46 13.81
CA ASN A 132 13.42 7.63 14.08
C ASN A 132 12.53 7.90 12.88
N VAL A 133 11.23 8.04 13.13
CA VAL A 133 10.20 8.23 12.12
C VAL A 133 9.40 9.50 12.42
N GLN A 134 8.89 10.14 11.38
CA GLN A 134 7.88 11.18 11.53
C GLN A 134 6.51 10.52 11.48
N VAL A 135 5.69 10.75 12.51
CA VAL A 135 4.33 10.24 12.60
C VAL A 135 3.35 11.39 12.46
N HIS A 136 2.35 11.17 11.62
CA HIS A 136 1.25 12.10 11.43
C HIS A 136 -0.06 11.35 11.47
N THR A 137 -0.92 11.72 12.41
CA THR A 137 -2.29 11.19 12.48
C THR A 137 -3.27 12.25 11.98
N LYS A 138 -4.20 11.86 11.10
CA LYS A 138 -5.30 12.69 10.60
C LYS A 138 -6.62 12.02 10.92
N THR A 139 -7.56 12.77 11.47
CA THR A 139 -8.92 12.31 11.75
C THR A 139 -9.85 12.79 10.64
N SER A 140 -10.56 11.85 10.03
CA SER A 140 -11.58 12.10 9.01
C SER A 140 -12.90 12.55 9.65
N ARG A 141 -13.82 13.08 8.84
CA ARG A 141 -15.13 13.60 9.32
C ARG A 141 -16.01 12.53 9.95
N ASP A 142 -15.82 11.28 9.56
CA ASP A 142 -16.51 10.09 10.07
C ASP A 142 -15.92 9.57 11.38
N GLY A 143 -14.84 10.18 11.89
CA GLY A 143 -14.12 9.73 13.09
C GLY A 143 -13.01 8.70 12.81
N SER A 144 -12.92 8.20 11.57
CA SER A 144 -11.83 7.30 11.16
C SER A 144 -10.49 8.00 11.26
N ARG A 145 -9.47 7.33 11.80
CA ARG A 145 -8.13 7.91 11.97
C ARG A 145 -7.15 7.25 11.02
N TYR A 146 -6.45 8.07 10.24
CA TYR A 146 -5.38 7.63 9.36
C TYR A 146 -4.03 8.01 9.97
N MET A 147 -3.12 7.06 10.03
CA MET A 147 -1.75 7.26 10.49
C MET A 147 -0.80 7.15 9.30
N ALA A 148 0.10 8.13 9.18
CA ALA A 148 1.21 8.12 8.24
C ALA A 148 2.53 8.11 9.03
N ILE A 149 3.41 7.17 8.71
CA ILE A 149 4.71 6.97 9.33
C ILE A 149 5.76 7.13 8.24
N GLN A 150 6.62 8.12 8.36
CA GLN A 150 7.60 8.46 7.34
C GLN A 150 9.01 8.27 7.87
N TRP A 151 9.87 7.67 7.05
CA TRP A 151 11.29 7.55 7.33
C TRP A 151 12.11 7.88 6.09
N ARG A 152 13.36 8.25 6.31
CA ARG A 152 14.30 8.50 5.22
C ARG A 152 14.70 7.16 4.60
N ARG A 153 14.64 7.07 3.27
CA ARG A 153 15.22 5.94 2.56
C ARG A 153 16.73 6.09 2.59
N GLU A 154 17.43 5.14 3.19
CA GLU A 154 18.89 5.07 3.04
C GLU A 154 19.20 4.90 1.55
N ARG A 155 20.15 5.71 1.04
CA ARG A 155 20.66 5.48 -0.31
C ARG A 155 21.15 4.04 -0.34
N PRO A 156 20.84 3.24 -1.38
CA PRO A 156 21.45 1.92 -1.51
C PRO A 156 22.95 2.14 -1.44
N SER A 157 23.59 1.58 -0.40
CA SER A 157 25.03 1.65 -0.27
C SER A 157 25.61 1.00 -1.51
N THR A 158 26.37 1.73 -2.31
CA THR A 158 27.23 1.19 -3.38
C THR A 158 28.37 0.31 -2.84
N ALA A 159 28.20 -0.27 -1.66
CA ALA A 159 29.14 -1.15 -1.00
C ALA A 159 28.78 -2.61 -1.32
N GLN A 160 29.01 -3.02 -2.57
CA GLN A 160 29.31 -4.42 -2.97
C GLN A 160 29.61 -4.54 -4.48
N HIS A 161 30.45 -3.65 -5.01
CA HIS A 161 31.38 -4.09 -6.07
C HIS A 161 32.78 -4.02 -5.46
N PHE A 162 33.09 -5.03 -4.62
CA PHE A 162 34.47 -5.32 -4.30
C PHE A 162 35.18 -5.57 -5.64
N GLY A 163 36.05 -4.63 -6.00
CA GLY A 163 37.03 -4.86 -7.04
C GLY A 163 37.85 -6.08 -6.62
N THR A 164 37.66 -7.20 -7.32
CA THR A 164 38.66 -8.24 -7.41
C THR A 164 39.81 -7.70 -8.27
N LEU A 165 40.57 -6.77 -7.70
CA LEU A 165 41.93 -6.46 -8.13
C LEU A 165 42.89 -7.12 -7.13
N GLY A 166 43.03 -8.42 -7.29
CA GLY A 166 44.23 -9.15 -6.92
C GLY A 166 44.54 -10.08 -8.08
N ARG A 167 45.75 -10.18 -8.61
CA ARG A 167 47.05 -9.62 -8.25
C ARG A 167 47.95 -9.97 -9.44
N THR A 168 48.73 -9.02 -9.93
CA THR A 168 49.84 -9.30 -10.85
C THR A 168 50.93 -10.09 -10.14
N ALA A 169 51.39 -11.17 -10.78
CA ALA A 169 52.76 -11.70 -10.88
C ALA A 169 52.73 -13.21 -11.13
#